data_AF-A0A6C0FAQ1-F1
#
_entry.id   AF-A0A6C0FAQ1-F1
#
_cell.length_a   1.000
_cell.length_b   1.000
_cell.length_c   1.000
_cell.angle_alpha   90.00
_cell.angle_beta   90.00
_cell.angle_gamma   90.00
#
_symmetry.space_group_name_H-M   'P 1'
#
loop_
_entity.id
_entity.type
_entity.pdbx_description
1 polymer ?
#
loop_
_entity_poly.entity_id
_entity_poly.type
_entity_poly.pdbx_seq_one_letter_code
_entity_poly.pdbx_strand_id
1 'polypeptide(L)'
;MALDDEWENFMLNGDESNYDNKNIFPTKNFETKFSDIYISTQTKIGYLDKNVNLEEIYWKLPIINYKEAKIGIIKKIIKINSLTPEDVVKLEENIKKEENVSYDILNQINTVTGKVKKFKDIRKIICGVSKKDLINFRKKKKSAFYNCFAVIIRIKYKNKFQEINVKLFNTGKLEIPGIQNIETLNIAVNILLKIIEDVSGIKFTYLKNKVETVLINSNFSCNFFIIRNKLYDILKFKYNIHSLFDPCSYPGIQCKFFYNKENVENNGVCKCKNKCTLNKKHKKINKCKIISFMIFRTGSILIVGNCDEEIINIIYKFIIQILKKELYNNIITKKIDNKKKKKKKI
;
A
#
# COMPACT_ATOMS: atom_id res chain seq x y z
N MET A 1 -16.12 -7.00 9.42
CA MET A 1 -14.87 -7.69 9.05
C MET A 1 -14.02 -6.65 8.38
N ALA A 2 -12.80 -6.42 8.85
CA ALA A 2 -11.92 -5.42 8.24
C ALA A 2 -11.49 -5.89 6.85
N LEU A 3 -11.13 -4.96 5.95
CA LEU A 3 -10.63 -5.28 4.61
C LEU A 3 -9.42 -6.23 4.64
N ASP A 4 -8.57 -6.07 5.65
CA ASP A 4 -7.39 -6.93 5.85
C ASP A 4 -7.80 -8.38 6.16
N ASP A 5 -8.82 -8.59 7.01
CA ASP A 5 -9.35 -9.92 7.33
C ASP A 5 -9.91 -10.62 6.08
N GLU A 6 -10.56 -9.87 5.19
CA GLU A 6 -11.13 -10.41 3.96
C GLU A 6 -10.03 -10.82 2.98
N TRP A 7 -8.98 -10.01 2.85
CA TRP A 7 -7.80 -10.37 2.08
C TRP A 7 -7.11 -11.61 2.63
N GLU A 8 -6.91 -11.68 3.95
CA GLU A 8 -6.29 -12.84 4.59
C GLU A 8 -7.11 -14.12 4.40
N ASN A 9 -8.43 -14.03 4.55
CA ASN A 9 -9.34 -15.15 4.32
C ASN A 9 -9.30 -15.63 2.87
N PHE A 10 -9.33 -14.70 1.90
CA PHE A 10 -9.19 -15.03 0.48
C PHE A 10 -7.88 -15.75 0.19
N MET A 11 -6.79 -15.31 0.79
CA MET A 11 -5.47 -15.95 0.63
C MET A 11 -5.37 -17.33 1.28
N LEU A 12 -6.29 -17.71 2.18
CA LEU A 12 -6.31 -19.03 2.84
C LEU A 12 -7.29 -19.99 2.16
N ASN A 13 -8.49 -19.51 1.87
CA ASN A 13 -9.64 -20.32 1.48
C ASN A 13 -10.11 -20.03 0.05
N GLY A 14 -9.42 -19.16 -0.69
CA GLY A 14 -9.88 -18.68 -1.98
C GLY A 14 -11.23 -17.95 -1.87
N ASP A 15 -12.04 -18.05 -2.93
CA ASP A 15 -13.40 -17.52 -2.92
C ASP A 15 -14.42 -18.49 -2.29
N GLU A 16 -13.98 -19.71 -1.96
CA GLU A 16 -14.75 -20.77 -1.30
C GLU A 16 -14.87 -20.54 0.21
N SER A 17 -15.42 -19.39 0.59
CA SER A 17 -15.83 -19.24 1.97
C SER A 17 -17.17 -19.95 2.19
N ASN A 18 -17.20 -20.98 3.05
CA ASN A 18 -18.37 -21.64 3.61
C ASN A 18 -19.30 -20.64 4.33
N TYR A 19 -20.00 -19.81 3.57
CA TYR A 19 -21.17 -19.08 4.04
C TYR A 19 -22.37 -19.92 3.60
N ASP A 20 -23.25 -20.28 4.54
CA ASP A 20 -24.48 -20.99 4.24
C ASP A 20 -25.14 -20.41 2.99
N ASN A 21 -25.27 -21.23 1.95
CA ASN A 21 -25.70 -20.86 0.59
C ASN A 21 -27.15 -20.36 0.48
N LYS A 22 -27.81 -20.05 1.60
CA LYS A 22 -29.11 -19.38 1.60
C LYS A 22 -28.89 -17.88 1.47
N ASN A 23 -28.74 -17.41 0.24
CA ASN A 23 -28.79 -15.98 -0.08
C ASN A 23 -30.13 -15.41 0.40
N ILE A 24 -30.14 -14.70 1.52
CA ILE A 24 -31.32 -14.00 2.00
C ILE A 24 -31.38 -12.66 1.29
N PHE A 25 -32.30 -12.54 0.34
CA PHE A 25 -32.54 -11.27 -0.35
C PHE A 25 -33.30 -10.29 0.56
N PRO A 26 -33.08 -8.98 0.40
CA PRO A 26 -33.80 -7.98 1.16
C PRO A 26 -35.26 -7.90 0.74
N THR A 27 -36.14 -7.64 1.70
CA THR A 27 -37.54 -7.31 1.43
C THR A 27 -37.66 -5.87 0.90
N LYS A 28 -38.83 -5.50 0.35
CA LYS A 28 -39.09 -4.13 -0.16
C LYS A 28 -38.82 -3.00 0.85
N ASN A 29 -38.82 -3.30 2.15
CA ASN A 29 -38.57 -2.33 3.23
C ASN A 29 -37.12 -2.36 3.76
N PHE A 30 -36.16 -2.85 2.98
CA PHE A 30 -34.76 -2.90 3.42
C PHE A 30 -34.11 -1.52 3.37
N GLU A 31 -33.86 -0.95 4.56
CA GLU A 31 -33.09 0.27 4.69
C GLU A 31 -31.59 0.03 4.56
N THR A 32 -30.95 0.75 3.63
CA THR A 32 -29.50 0.69 3.45
C THR A 32 -28.81 1.70 4.38
N LYS A 33 -28.00 1.21 5.32
CA LYS A 33 -27.14 2.04 6.18
C LYS A 33 -25.71 1.93 5.70
N PHE A 34 -25.22 2.96 5.01
CA PHE A 34 -23.82 3.06 4.63
C PHE A 34 -23.02 3.66 5.79
N SER A 35 -21.77 3.26 5.97
CA SER A 35 -20.86 3.98 6.86
C SER A 35 -20.36 5.25 6.17
N ASP A 36 -19.90 6.20 6.99
CA ASP A 36 -19.13 7.32 6.49
C ASP A 36 -17.82 6.84 5.85
N ILE A 37 -17.35 7.60 4.89
CA ILE A 37 -16.03 7.41 4.30
C ILE A 37 -14.96 8.04 5.17
N TYR A 38 -13.86 7.34 5.35
CA TYR A 38 -12.71 7.84 6.08
C TYR A 38 -11.40 7.51 5.36
N ILE A 39 -10.39 8.36 5.54
CA ILE A 39 -9.03 8.10 5.06
C ILE A 39 -8.37 7.09 5.98
N SER A 40 -8.02 5.93 5.44
CA SER A 40 -7.38 4.85 6.19
C SER A 40 -5.87 5.00 6.28
N THR A 41 -5.24 5.44 5.20
CA THR A 41 -3.80 5.70 5.09
C THR A 41 -3.51 6.62 3.91
N GLN A 42 -2.37 7.31 3.98
CA GLN A 42 -1.82 8.14 2.92
C GLN A 42 -0.34 7.79 2.70
N THR A 43 0.14 7.95 1.47
CA THR A 43 1.56 7.96 1.15
C THR A 43 1.99 9.39 0.92
N LYS A 44 2.97 9.85 1.71
CA LYS A 44 3.55 11.19 1.62
C LYS A 44 4.93 11.12 0.99
N ILE A 45 5.24 12.11 0.17
CA ILE A 45 6.60 12.38 -0.29
C ILE A 45 7.06 13.67 0.38
N GLY A 46 8.29 13.67 0.89
CA GLY A 46 8.94 14.89 1.36
C GLY A 46 10.37 14.96 0.85
N TYR A 47 11.07 16.03 1.20
CA TYR A 47 12.42 16.29 0.69
C TYR A 47 13.32 16.81 1.79
N LEU A 48 14.57 16.35 1.77
CA LEU A 48 15.68 16.99 2.44
C LEU A 48 16.23 18.12 1.56
N ASP A 49 17.00 19.01 2.16
CA ASP A 49 17.70 20.10 1.49
C ASP A 49 18.87 19.63 0.62
N LYS A 50 19.40 18.42 0.85
CA LYS A 50 20.63 17.91 0.25
C LYS A 50 20.54 16.44 -0.14
N ASN A 51 21.47 16.02 -1.01
CA ASN A 51 21.70 14.63 -1.36
C ASN A 51 22.34 13.85 -0.20
N VAL A 52 22.20 12.53 -0.25
CA VAL A 52 22.56 11.62 0.84
C VAL A 52 23.46 10.50 0.31
N ASN A 53 24.59 10.26 0.96
CA ASN A 53 25.43 9.09 0.70
C ASN A 53 24.81 7.83 1.34
N LEU A 54 24.04 7.09 0.56
CA LEU A 54 23.18 6.03 1.07
C LEU A 54 23.95 4.86 1.69
N GLU A 55 25.00 4.37 1.03
CA GLU A 55 25.70 3.17 1.48
C GLU A 55 26.49 3.45 2.77
N GLU A 56 27.20 4.57 2.82
CA GLU A 56 27.94 4.99 4.01
C GLU A 56 27.01 5.14 5.22
N ILE A 57 25.90 5.86 5.03
CA ILE A 57 24.92 6.06 6.11
C ILE A 57 24.30 4.73 6.50
N TYR A 58 23.85 3.92 5.54
CA TYR A 58 23.16 2.65 5.80
C TYR A 58 23.93 1.74 6.75
N TRP A 59 25.22 1.52 6.50
CA TRP A 59 26.04 0.65 7.34
C TRP A 59 26.27 1.22 8.74
N LYS A 60 26.31 2.54 8.88
CA LYS A 60 26.46 3.19 10.20
C LYS A 60 25.14 3.28 10.99
N LEU A 61 23.98 3.07 10.37
CA LEU A 61 22.68 3.18 11.06
C LEU A 61 22.56 2.16 12.21
N PRO A 62 22.34 2.61 13.46
CA PRO A 62 22.11 1.71 14.58
C PRO A 62 20.73 1.05 14.48
N ILE A 63 20.64 -0.22 14.89
CA ILE A 63 19.39 -0.97 14.98
C ILE A 63 19.13 -1.33 16.43
N ILE A 64 17.95 -0.97 16.94
CA ILE A 64 17.53 -1.38 18.27
C ILE A 64 16.98 -2.80 18.23
N ASN A 65 17.27 -3.60 19.27
CA ASN A 65 16.67 -4.91 19.40
C ASN A 65 15.15 -4.78 19.54
N TYR A 66 14.38 -5.56 18.77
CA TYR A 66 12.93 -5.47 18.76
C TYR A 66 12.30 -5.66 20.15
N LYS A 67 12.93 -6.45 21.01
CA LYS A 67 12.48 -6.74 22.39
C LYS A 67 12.52 -5.51 23.30
N GLU A 68 13.34 -4.52 22.98
CA GLU A 68 13.50 -3.32 23.80
C GLU A 68 12.39 -2.31 23.56
N ALA A 69 11.77 -1.80 24.63
CA ALA A 69 10.75 -0.76 24.57
C ALA A 69 11.36 0.64 24.33
N LYS A 70 12.16 0.78 23.26
CA LYS A 70 12.87 2.01 22.89
C LYS A 70 12.39 2.57 21.56
N ILE A 71 12.60 3.87 21.37
CA ILE A 71 12.37 4.58 20.11
C ILE A 71 13.64 4.48 19.26
N GLY A 72 13.50 4.29 17.96
CA GLY A 72 14.65 4.17 17.04
C GLY A 72 14.36 3.30 15.83
N ILE A 73 15.41 3.01 15.06
CA ILE A 73 15.32 2.14 13.88
C ILE A 73 15.33 0.68 14.35
N ILE A 74 14.30 -0.09 14.00
CA ILE A 74 14.20 -1.53 14.33
C ILE A 74 14.58 -2.42 13.14
N LYS A 75 14.57 -1.86 11.94
CA LYS A 75 14.86 -2.58 10.70
C LYS A 75 15.35 -1.63 9.62
N LYS A 76 16.39 -2.03 8.87
CA LYS A 76 16.88 -1.33 7.67
C LYS A 76 17.00 -2.31 6.50
N ILE A 77 16.73 -1.82 5.30
CA ILE A 77 16.71 -2.60 4.05
C ILE A 77 17.36 -1.77 2.95
N ILE A 78 18.34 -2.33 2.24
CA ILE A 78 18.97 -1.69 1.08
C ILE A 78 19.12 -2.69 -0.06
N LYS A 79 19.18 -2.16 -1.29
CA LYS A 79 19.58 -2.92 -2.47
C LYS A 79 20.95 -2.44 -2.93
N ILE A 80 21.93 -3.34 -2.96
CA ILE A 80 23.30 -3.05 -3.36
C ILE A 80 23.56 -3.72 -4.71
N ASN A 81 24.27 -3.00 -5.58
CA ASN A 81 24.65 -3.46 -6.90
C ASN A 81 26.17 -3.40 -7.02
N SER A 82 26.81 -4.56 -6.82
CA SER A 82 28.25 -4.75 -6.94
C SER A 82 28.62 -4.99 -8.40
N LEU A 83 29.55 -4.19 -8.91
CA LEU A 83 29.99 -4.25 -10.32
C LEU A 83 31.32 -4.99 -10.47
N THR A 84 32.03 -5.23 -9.36
CA THR A 84 33.25 -6.04 -9.35
C THR A 84 33.25 -7.09 -8.23
N PRO A 85 34.09 -8.14 -8.32
CA PRO A 85 34.29 -9.09 -7.23
C PRO A 85 34.77 -8.41 -5.93
N GLU A 86 35.58 -7.36 -6.02
CA GLU A 86 36.08 -6.61 -4.86
C GLU A 86 34.94 -5.91 -4.10
N ASP A 87 33.93 -5.39 -4.82
CA ASP A 87 32.73 -4.82 -4.20
C ASP A 87 31.97 -5.88 -3.39
N VAL A 88 31.96 -7.13 -3.86
CA VAL A 88 31.31 -8.24 -3.14
C VAL A 88 32.08 -8.58 -1.87
N VAL A 89 33.41 -8.58 -1.91
CA VAL A 89 34.23 -8.82 -0.71
C VAL A 89 33.95 -7.74 0.35
N LYS A 90 33.94 -6.46 -0.04
CA LYS A 90 33.57 -5.36 0.87
C LYS A 90 32.16 -5.50 1.43
N LEU A 91 31.20 -5.92 0.59
CA LEU A 91 29.83 -6.17 1.00
C LEU A 91 29.74 -7.28 2.05
N GLU A 92 30.42 -8.41 1.83
CA GLU A 92 30.50 -9.55 2.75
C GLU A 92 31.12 -9.14 4.10
N GLU A 93 32.17 -8.32 4.09
CA GLU A 93 32.78 -7.77 5.31
C GLU A 93 31.82 -6.89 6.10
N ASN A 94 31.04 -6.06 5.43
CA ASN A 94 30.03 -5.22 6.08
C ASN A 94 28.89 -6.06 6.67
N ILE A 95 28.43 -7.09 5.94
CA ILE A 95 27.39 -8.02 6.42
C ILE A 95 27.86 -8.74 7.69
N LYS A 96 29.11 -9.19 7.75
CA LYS A 96 29.68 -9.89 8.92
C LYS A 96 29.69 -9.05 10.20
N LYS A 97 29.73 -7.72 10.08
CA LYS A 97 29.73 -6.78 11.21
C LYS A 97 28.32 -6.49 11.76
N GLU A 98 27.27 -6.92 11.07
CA GLU A 98 25.88 -6.62 11.43
C GLU A 98 25.23 -7.80 12.14
N GLU A 99 24.48 -7.51 13.21
CA GLU A 99 23.65 -8.50 13.88
C GLU A 99 22.27 -8.64 13.21
N ASN A 100 21.67 -9.84 13.28
CA ASN A 100 20.34 -10.11 12.74
C ASN A 100 20.18 -9.70 11.26
N VAL A 101 21.22 -9.95 10.46
CA VAL A 101 21.26 -9.68 9.03
C VAL A 101 20.79 -10.89 8.22
N SER A 102 20.09 -10.62 7.13
CA SER A 102 19.74 -11.59 6.10
C SER A 102 19.83 -10.93 4.73
N TYR A 103 20.10 -11.70 3.69
CA TYR A 103 20.16 -11.17 2.34
C TYR A 103 19.59 -12.12 1.29
N ASP A 104 19.07 -11.54 0.22
CA ASP A 104 18.63 -12.24 -0.99
C ASP A 104 19.53 -11.84 -2.16
N ILE A 105 20.12 -12.81 -2.85
CA ILE A 105 20.77 -12.60 -4.15
C ILE A 105 19.66 -12.51 -5.20
N LEU A 106 19.50 -11.33 -5.81
CA LEU A 106 18.43 -11.04 -6.77
C LEU A 106 18.86 -11.31 -8.21
N ASN A 107 20.13 -11.05 -8.52
CA ASN A 107 20.72 -11.31 -9.81
C ASN A 107 22.24 -11.45 -9.64
N GLN A 108 22.83 -12.46 -10.26
CA GLN A 108 24.27 -12.69 -10.25
C GLN A 108 24.70 -13.10 -11.64
N ILE A 109 25.66 -12.37 -12.20
CA ILE A 109 26.24 -12.60 -13.52
C ILE A 109 27.75 -12.57 -13.33
N ASN A 110 28.41 -13.65 -13.74
CA ASN A 110 29.87 -13.72 -13.82
C ASN A 110 30.23 -14.51 -15.09
N THR A 111 30.32 -13.79 -16.20
CA THR A 111 30.56 -14.40 -17.51
C THR A 111 31.74 -13.73 -18.20
N VAL A 112 32.64 -14.55 -18.73
CA VAL A 112 33.73 -14.14 -19.61
C VAL A 112 33.44 -14.68 -21.00
N THR A 113 33.22 -13.81 -21.98
CA THR A 113 33.00 -14.20 -23.38
C THR A 113 34.02 -13.47 -24.24
N GLY A 114 35.05 -14.19 -24.70
CA GLY A 114 36.20 -13.60 -25.39
C GLY A 114 36.89 -12.54 -24.51
N LYS A 115 36.96 -11.30 -24.99
CA LYS A 115 37.54 -10.15 -24.26
C LYS A 115 36.56 -9.47 -23.30
N VAL A 116 35.27 -9.79 -23.35
CA VAL A 116 34.24 -9.10 -22.55
C VAL A 116 34.03 -9.81 -21.23
N LYS A 117 34.41 -9.17 -20.13
CA LYS A 117 34.08 -9.58 -18.76
C LYS A 117 32.81 -8.84 -18.32
N LYS A 118 31.73 -9.58 -18.04
CA LYS A 118 30.51 -9.02 -17.43
C LYS A 118 30.38 -9.58 -16.02
N PHE A 119 30.49 -8.70 -15.04
CA PHE A 119 30.23 -9.00 -13.65
C PHE A 119 29.06 -8.14 -13.14
N LYS A 120 28.15 -8.76 -12.39
CA LYS A 120 27.07 -8.07 -11.71
C LYS A 120 26.57 -8.92 -10.55
N ASP A 121 26.57 -8.38 -9.35
CA ASP A 121 25.96 -9.03 -8.18
C ASP A 121 25.00 -8.03 -7.52
N ILE A 122 23.71 -8.36 -7.53
CA ILE A 122 22.65 -7.53 -6.94
C ILE A 122 22.10 -8.25 -5.74
N ARG A 123 22.31 -7.68 -4.55
CA ARG A 123 21.78 -8.21 -3.30
C ARG A 123 20.79 -7.24 -2.67
N LYS A 124 19.79 -7.82 -2.01
CA LYS A 124 18.94 -7.10 -1.08
C LYS A 124 19.39 -7.49 0.33
N ILE A 125 19.84 -6.50 1.10
CA ILE A 125 20.27 -6.69 2.48
C ILE A 125 19.14 -6.23 3.40
N ILE A 126 18.90 -7.00 4.47
CA ILE A 126 17.89 -6.73 5.48
C ILE A 126 18.56 -6.93 6.83
N CYS A 127 18.60 -5.90 7.66
CA CYS A 127 19.07 -5.99 9.03
C CYS A 127 17.91 -5.66 9.98
N GLY A 128 17.72 -6.46 11.04
CA GLY A 128 16.69 -6.25 12.05
C GLY A 128 15.30 -6.82 11.71
N VAL A 129 14.35 -6.61 12.62
CA VAL A 129 13.03 -7.29 12.63
C VAL A 129 11.93 -6.27 12.94
N SER A 130 10.75 -6.46 12.33
CA SER A 130 9.56 -5.64 12.56
C SER A 130 8.38 -6.45 13.08
N LYS A 131 7.34 -5.77 13.59
CA LYS A 131 6.10 -6.42 14.04
C LYS A 131 5.50 -7.33 12.98
N LYS A 132 5.55 -6.87 11.73
CA LYS A 132 5.02 -7.62 10.59
C LYS A 132 5.79 -8.93 10.34
N ASP A 133 7.10 -8.94 10.55
CA ASP A 133 7.90 -10.15 10.37
C ASP A 133 7.63 -11.21 11.45
N LEU A 134 7.22 -10.78 12.64
CA LEU A 134 6.90 -11.65 13.76
C LEU A 134 5.49 -12.24 13.66
N ILE A 135 4.54 -11.49 13.11
CA ILE A 135 3.14 -11.91 12.99
C ILE A 135 2.90 -12.70 11.70
N ASN A 136 3.56 -12.33 10.59
CA ASN A 136 3.25 -12.89 9.29
C ASN A 136 4.28 -13.94 8.85
N PHE A 137 3.87 -15.20 8.88
CA PHE A 137 4.69 -16.36 8.50
C PHE A 137 4.88 -16.50 6.98
N ARG A 138 4.01 -15.89 6.16
CA ARG A 138 4.08 -16.00 4.70
C ARG A 138 5.00 -14.93 4.11
N LYS A 139 6.22 -15.34 3.75
CA LYS A 139 7.24 -14.46 3.16
C LYS A 139 7.36 -14.68 1.65
N LYS A 140 6.58 -13.94 0.84
CA LYS A 140 6.90 -13.82 -0.59
C LYS A 140 8.17 -12.98 -0.72
N LYS A 141 9.21 -13.50 -1.40
CA LYS A 141 10.43 -12.72 -1.70
C LYS A 141 10.04 -11.47 -2.49
N LYS A 142 10.29 -10.30 -1.89
CA LYS A 142 10.06 -8.99 -2.51
C LYS A 142 11.40 -8.37 -2.85
N SER A 143 11.52 -7.82 -4.06
CA SER A 143 12.66 -6.96 -4.42
C SER A 143 12.65 -5.69 -3.58
N ALA A 144 13.84 -5.09 -3.40
CA ALA A 144 14.00 -3.74 -2.87
C ALA A 144 14.13 -2.71 -4.00
N PHE A 145 13.88 -1.44 -3.69
CA PHE A 145 14.01 -0.34 -4.63
C PHE A 145 15.49 0.05 -4.78
N TYR A 146 15.86 0.51 -5.97
CA TYR A 146 17.21 1.06 -6.23
C TYR A 146 17.34 2.48 -5.70
N ASN A 147 18.57 2.92 -5.45
CA ASN A 147 18.93 4.30 -5.08
C ASN A 147 18.18 4.82 -3.84
N CYS A 148 17.83 3.91 -2.93
CA CYS A 148 17.30 4.23 -1.62
C CYS A 148 17.59 3.10 -0.65
N PHE A 149 17.58 3.43 0.64
CA PHE A 149 17.31 2.44 1.68
C PHE A 149 15.93 2.69 2.29
N ALA A 150 15.35 1.65 2.85
CA ALA A 150 14.14 1.73 3.66
C ALA A 150 14.48 1.43 5.11
N VAL A 151 13.93 2.22 6.02
CA VAL A 151 14.00 2.00 7.47
C VAL A 151 12.60 1.85 8.03
N ILE A 152 12.49 1.06 9.10
CA ILE A 152 11.31 1.00 9.94
C ILE A 152 11.68 1.64 11.27
N ILE A 153 11.03 2.75 11.56
CA ILE A 153 11.28 3.56 12.75
C ILE A 153 10.14 3.31 13.73
N ARG A 154 10.50 2.84 14.93
CA ARG A 154 9.58 2.72 16.04
C ARG A 154 9.48 4.07 16.74
N ILE A 155 8.28 4.63 16.78
CA ILE A 155 7.96 5.89 17.47
C ILE A 155 7.03 5.63 18.65
N LYS A 156 7.00 6.53 19.63
CA LYS A 156 6.00 6.54 20.70
C LYS A 156 5.02 7.68 20.43
N TYR A 157 3.75 7.35 20.23
CA TYR A 157 2.69 8.33 19.96
C TYR A 157 1.44 7.96 20.77
N LYS A 158 0.89 8.92 21.53
CA LYS A 158 -0.25 8.70 22.44
C LYS A 158 -0.08 7.45 23.33
N ASN A 159 1.10 7.33 23.98
CA ASN A 159 1.50 6.20 24.83
C ASN A 159 1.50 4.81 24.17
N LYS A 160 1.49 4.73 22.84
CA LYS A 160 1.59 3.47 22.08
C LYS A 160 2.78 3.50 21.14
N PHE A 161 3.44 2.35 21.00
CA PHE A 161 4.47 2.19 19.97
C PHE A 161 3.82 1.99 18.61
N GLN A 162 4.34 2.71 17.61
CA GLN A 162 3.94 2.59 16.21
C GLN A 162 5.18 2.43 15.34
N GLU A 163 5.06 1.69 14.26
CA GLU A 163 6.13 1.45 13.30
C GLU A 163 5.87 2.22 12.01
N ILE A 164 6.76 3.13 11.67
CA ILE A 164 6.66 3.96 10.48
C ILE A 164 7.73 3.54 9.48
N ASN A 165 7.31 3.24 8.26
CA ASN A 165 8.23 2.91 7.17
C ASN A 165 8.64 4.20 6.46
N VAL A 166 9.94 4.42 6.32
CA VAL A 166 10.49 5.57 5.60
C VAL A 166 11.49 5.06 4.58
N LYS A 167 11.35 5.48 3.32
CA LYS A 167 12.39 5.30 2.29
C LYS A 167 13.13 6.60 2.08
N LEU A 168 14.45 6.57 2.15
CA LEU A 168 15.31 7.70 1.85
C LEU A 168 16.08 7.43 0.56
N PHE A 169 15.87 8.29 -0.43
CA PHE A 169 16.56 8.23 -1.72
C PHE A 169 17.84 9.08 -1.71
N ASN A 170 18.78 8.75 -2.58
CA ASN A 170 20.06 9.46 -2.70
C ASN A 170 19.89 10.97 -2.99
N THR A 171 18.78 11.36 -3.61
CA THR A 171 18.43 12.77 -3.90
C THR A 171 17.87 13.53 -2.69
N GLY A 172 17.84 12.94 -1.50
CA GLY A 172 17.19 13.52 -0.32
C GLY A 172 15.66 13.38 -0.33
N LYS A 173 15.07 12.73 -1.34
CA LYS A 173 13.64 12.43 -1.36
C LYS A 173 13.30 11.41 -0.27
N LEU A 174 12.20 11.64 0.44
CA LEU A 174 11.60 10.74 1.43
C LEU A 174 10.27 10.21 0.89
N GLU A 175 10.02 8.91 0.98
CA GLU A 175 8.71 8.30 0.69
C GLU A 175 8.21 7.55 1.93
N ILE A 176 7.07 7.97 2.46
CA ILE A 176 6.54 7.52 3.75
C ILE A 176 5.12 6.98 3.52
N PRO A 177 4.97 5.68 3.22
CA PRO A 177 3.67 5.05 3.00
C PRO A 177 2.97 4.73 4.33
N GLY A 178 1.65 4.65 4.29
CA GLY A 178 0.85 4.13 5.41
C GLY A 178 0.63 5.13 6.55
N ILE A 179 0.77 6.42 6.30
CA ILE A 179 0.60 7.47 7.31
C ILE A 179 -0.88 7.81 7.49
N GLN A 180 -1.31 7.93 8.74
CA GLN A 180 -2.66 8.37 9.10
C GLN A 180 -2.70 9.84 9.53
N ASN A 181 -1.69 10.29 10.27
CA ASN A 181 -1.58 11.66 10.76
C ASN A 181 -0.19 12.22 10.40
N ILE A 182 -0.14 13.48 9.97
CA ILE A 182 1.11 14.21 9.71
C ILE A 182 2.02 14.31 10.94
N GLU A 183 1.47 14.30 12.16
CA GLU A 183 2.24 14.32 13.41
C GLU A 183 3.18 13.11 13.53
N THR A 184 2.69 11.91 13.26
CA THR A 184 3.50 10.68 13.37
C THR A 184 4.59 10.64 12.31
N LEU A 185 4.30 11.18 11.12
CA LEU A 185 5.30 11.40 10.08
C LEU A 185 6.40 12.33 10.57
N ASN A 186 6.06 13.50 11.13
CA ASN A 186 7.05 14.48 11.58
C ASN A 186 7.95 13.90 12.70
N ILE A 187 7.37 13.14 13.64
CA ILE A 187 8.14 12.45 14.68
C ILE A 187 9.13 11.45 14.06
N ALA A 188 8.68 10.62 13.13
CA ALA A 188 9.53 9.62 12.47
C ALA A 188 10.67 10.28 11.66
N VAL A 189 10.38 11.35 10.93
CA VAL A 189 11.39 12.10 10.17
C VAL A 189 12.41 12.74 11.10
N ASN A 190 11.98 13.36 12.20
CA ASN A 190 12.92 13.97 13.17
C ASN A 190 13.86 12.93 13.79
N ILE A 191 13.34 11.74 14.14
CA ILE A 191 14.17 10.64 14.65
C ILE A 191 15.17 10.19 13.58
N LEU A 192 14.73 10.03 12.32
CA LEU A 192 15.61 9.66 11.22
C LEU A 192 16.73 10.67 11.01
N LEU A 193 16.38 11.97 10.97
CA LEU A 193 17.33 13.04 10.78
C LEU A 193 18.38 13.04 11.87
N LYS A 194 17.97 13.02 13.15
CA LYS A 194 18.90 12.97 14.26
C LYS A 194 19.90 11.81 14.14
N ILE A 195 19.40 10.60 13.85
CA ILE A 195 20.27 9.42 13.70
C ILE A 195 21.22 9.58 12.51
N ILE A 196 20.76 10.11 11.37
CA ILE A 196 21.59 10.30 10.19
C ILE A 196 22.66 11.39 10.45
N GLU A 197 22.29 12.47 11.12
CA GLU A 197 23.22 13.54 11.51
C GLU A 197 24.30 12.99 12.44
N ASP A 198 23.92 12.20 13.45
CA ASP A 198 24.84 11.58 14.41
C ASP A 198 25.88 10.66 13.73
N VAL A 199 25.50 9.93 12.68
CA VAL A 199 26.40 8.97 12.00
C VAL A 199 27.19 9.55 10.82
N SER A 200 26.69 10.61 10.21
CA SER A 200 27.32 11.24 9.03
C SER A 200 28.10 12.50 9.37
N GLY A 201 27.81 13.16 10.49
CA GLY A 201 28.33 14.49 10.81
C GLY A 201 27.75 15.61 9.93
N ILE A 202 26.78 15.31 9.06
CA ILE A 202 26.17 16.26 8.14
C ILE A 202 24.77 16.62 8.64
N LYS A 203 24.50 17.92 8.80
CA LYS A 203 23.19 18.44 9.15
C LYS A 203 22.24 18.46 7.94
N PHE A 204 21.04 17.89 8.12
CA PHE A 204 20.00 17.80 7.10
C PHE A 204 18.74 18.53 7.54
N THR A 205 18.11 19.27 6.63
CA THR A 205 16.87 20.02 6.90
C THR A 205 15.70 19.40 6.14
N TYR A 206 14.63 19.06 6.85
CA TYR A 206 13.39 18.61 6.22
C TYR A 206 12.55 19.78 5.70
N LEU A 207 12.30 19.79 4.39
CA LEU A 207 11.53 20.81 3.70
C LEU A 207 10.02 20.57 3.88
N LYS A 208 9.47 20.98 5.03
CA LYS A 208 8.05 20.81 5.39
C LYS A 208 7.07 21.42 4.38
N ASN A 209 7.48 22.45 3.65
CA ASN A 209 6.69 23.11 2.61
C ASN A 209 6.62 22.32 1.28
N LYS A 210 7.44 21.28 1.11
CA LYS A 210 7.46 20.44 -0.10
C LYS A 210 6.88 19.04 0.15
N VAL A 211 5.94 18.93 1.08
CA VAL A 211 5.29 17.65 1.39
C VAL A 211 4.10 17.42 0.48
N GLU A 212 4.15 16.35 -0.29
CA GLU A 212 3.13 15.99 -1.28
C GLU A 212 2.41 14.71 -0.87
N THR A 213 1.10 14.67 -1.09
CA THR A 213 0.32 13.42 -0.98
C THR A 213 0.27 12.77 -2.35
N VAL A 214 0.77 11.54 -2.47
CA VAL A 214 0.83 10.82 -3.75
C VAL A 214 -0.15 9.66 -3.86
N LEU A 215 -0.66 9.19 -2.73
CA LEU A 215 -1.66 8.14 -2.68
C LEU A 215 -2.51 8.33 -1.44
N ILE A 216 -3.83 8.28 -1.60
CA ILE A 216 -4.78 8.18 -0.51
C ILE A 216 -5.52 6.86 -0.64
N ASN A 217 -5.64 6.14 0.47
CA ASN A 217 -6.49 4.96 0.60
C ASN A 217 -7.62 5.32 1.56
N SER A 218 -8.86 5.31 1.09
CA SER A 218 -10.05 5.60 1.89
C SER A 218 -11.03 4.43 1.85
N ASN A 219 -11.71 4.18 2.96
CA ASN A 219 -12.61 3.04 3.12
C ASN A 219 -13.99 3.48 3.58
N PHE A 220 -14.99 2.70 3.21
CA PHE A 220 -16.33 2.71 3.81
C PHE A 220 -16.98 1.34 3.65
N SER A 221 -18.15 1.14 4.23
CA SER A 221 -18.94 -0.07 4.03
C SER A 221 -20.38 0.26 3.69
N CYS A 222 -20.98 -0.55 2.81
CA CYS A 222 -22.41 -0.55 2.58
C CYS A 222 -23.18 -1.41 3.60
N ASN A 223 -22.48 -2.13 4.49
CA ASN A 223 -23.02 -2.95 5.58
C ASN A 223 -23.94 -4.11 5.15
N PHE A 224 -23.94 -4.50 3.88
CA PHE A 224 -24.60 -5.70 3.36
C PHE A 224 -23.66 -6.45 2.43
N PHE A 225 -23.94 -7.74 2.19
CA PHE A 225 -23.15 -8.54 1.28
C PHE A 225 -23.51 -8.26 -0.18
N ILE A 226 -22.51 -8.36 -1.05
CA ILE A 226 -22.62 -8.06 -2.48
C ILE A 226 -22.39 -9.32 -3.30
N ILE A 227 -23.33 -9.63 -4.18
CA ILE A 227 -23.20 -10.63 -5.23
C ILE A 227 -22.35 -10.01 -6.35
N ARG A 228 -21.03 -10.20 -6.26
CA ARG A 228 -20.04 -9.50 -7.10
C ARG A 228 -20.24 -9.73 -8.61
N ASN A 229 -20.56 -10.95 -9.06
CA ASN A 229 -20.78 -11.23 -10.48
C ASN A 229 -21.87 -10.32 -11.07
N LYS A 230 -23.03 -10.26 -10.42
CA LYS A 230 -24.16 -9.42 -10.88
C LYS A 230 -23.82 -7.94 -10.82
N LEU A 231 -23.20 -7.48 -9.73
CA LEU A 231 -22.81 -6.08 -9.63
C LEU A 231 -21.75 -5.71 -10.68
N TYR A 232 -20.81 -6.62 -10.97
CA TYR A 232 -19.81 -6.42 -12.02
C TYR A 232 -20.47 -6.22 -13.39
N ASP A 233 -21.43 -7.07 -13.77
CA ASP A 233 -22.17 -6.94 -15.03
C ASP A 233 -22.92 -5.61 -15.10
N ILE A 234 -23.59 -5.21 -14.01
CA ILE A 234 -24.29 -3.92 -13.94
C ILE A 234 -23.31 -2.75 -14.09
N LEU A 235 -22.20 -2.75 -13.34
CA LEU A 235 -21.20 -1.69 -13.42
C LEU A 235 -20.63 -1.57 -14.83
N LYS A 236 -20.31 -2.71 -15.47
CA LYS A 236 -19.68 -2.76 -16.78
C LYS A 236 -20.64 -2.38 -17.91
N PHE A 237 -21.83 -2.96 -17.95
CA PHE A 237 -22.72 -2.87 -19.12
C PHE A 237 -23.80 -1.81 -18.97
N LYS A 238 -24.33 -1.57 -17.75
CA LYS A 238 -25.36 -0.56 -17.51
C LYS A 238 -24.78 0.82 -17.24
N TYR A 239 -23.74 0.89 -16.42
CA TYR A 239 -23.11 2.15 -16.03
C TYR A 239 -21.83 2.48 -16.81
N ASN A 240 -21.39 1.60 -17.72
CA ASN A 240 -20.18 1.78 -18.54
C ASN A 240 -18.92 2.08 -17.71
N ILE A 241 -18.86 1.55 -16.49
CA ILE A 241 -17.70 1.69 -15.61
C ILE A 241 -16.67 0.67 -16.02
N HIS A 242 -15.46 1.17 -16.28
CA HIS A 242 -14.33 0.30 -16.54
C HIS A 242 -14.03 -0.54 -15.30
N SER A 243 -14.37 -1.82 -15.38
CA SER A 243 -14.27 -2.77 -14.28
C SER A 243 -13.63 -4.08 -14.73
N LEU A 244 -12.95 -4.74 -13.80
CA LEU A 244 -12.33 -6.05 -13.95
C LEU A 244 -12.75 -6.90 -12.74
N PHE A 245 -13.24 -8.10 -13.01
CA PHE A 245 -13.55 -9.06 -11.97
C PHE A 245 -13.10 -10.46 -12.39
N ASP A 246 -12.19 -11.03 -11.61
CA ASP A 246 -11.77 -12.42 -11.67
C ASP A 246 -11.64 -12.90 -10.22
N PRO A 247 -12.61 -13.66 -9.69
CA PRO A 247 -12.63 -14.09 -8.30
C PRO A 247 -11.48 -15.02 -7.95
N CYS A 248 -10.85 -15.70 -8.92
CA CYS A 248 -9.71 -16.57 -8.67
C CYS A 248 -8.42 -15.76 -8.41
N SER A 249 -8.31 -14.59 -9.04
CA SER A 249 -7.12 -13.74 -8.96
C SER A 249 -7.22 -12.64 -7.89
N TYR A 250 -8.42 -12.14 -7.61
CA TYR A 250 -8.63 -11.02 -6.71
C TYR A 250 -10.03 -11.02 -6.06
N PRO A 251 -10.16 -10.76 -4.75
CA PRO A 251 -11.42 -10.89 -4.00
C PRO A 251 -12.43 -9.76 -4.22
N GLY A 252 -12.09 -8.67 -4.92
CA GLY A 252 -13.00 -7.54 -5.14
C GLY A 252 -13.28 -7.28 -6.62
N ILE A 253 -14.35 -6.55 -6.93
CA ILE A 253 -14.51 -5.96 -8.27
C ILE A 253 -13.57 -4.76 -8.35
N GLN A 254 -12.65 -4.74 -9.30
CA GLN A 254 -11.73 -3.62 -9.50
C GLN A 254 -12.30 -2.64 -10.51
N CYS A 255 -12.60 -1.41 -10.09
CA CYS A 255 -13.21 -0.39 -10.93
C CYS A 255 -12.28 0.81 -11.12
N LYS A 256 -12.50 1.57 -12.20
CA LYS A 256 -11.84 2.84 -12.50
C LYS A 256 -12.88 3.93 -12.68
N PHE A 257 -12.66 5.02 -11.98
CA PHE A 257 -13.46 6.24 -12.06
C PHE A 257 -12.67 7.31 -12.80
N PHE A 258 -13.22 7.81 -13.90
CA PHE A 258 -12.65 8.90 -14.69
C PHE A 258 -13.23 10.24 -14.21
N TYR A 259 -12.46 10.96 -13.40
CA TYR A 259 -12.83 12.28 -12.92
C TYR A 259 -12.26 13.37 -13.81
N ASN A 260 -13.10 14.32 -14.24
CA ASN A 260 -12.68 15.57 -14.88
C ASN A 260 -13.53 16.69 -14.28
N LYS A 261 -12.89 17.81 -13.88
CA LYS A 261 -13.59 18.99 -13.34
C LYS A 261 -14.63 19.55 -14.32
N GLU A 262 -14.40 19.40 -15.62
CA GLU A 262 -15.33 19.84 -16.68
C GLU A 262 -16.56 18.92 -16.81
N ASN A 263 -16.53 17.71 -16.23
CA ASN A 263 -17.64 16.76 -16.30
C ASN A 263 -18.59 16.95 -15.11
N VAL A 264 -19.66 17.71 -15.33
CA VAL A 264 -20.66 18.02 -14.28
C VAL A 264 -21.35 16.77 -13.73
N GLU A 265 -21.56 15.74 -14.58
CA GLU A 265 -22.29 14.53 -14.17
C GLU A 265 -21.53 13.67 -13.17
N ASN A 266 -20.19 13.71 -13.17
CA ASN A 266 -19.35 12.92 -12.27
C ASN A 266 -19.77 11.43 -12.17
N ASN A 267 -20.16 10.84 -13.31
CA ASN A 267 -20.67 9.46 -13.39
C ASN A 267 -19.57 8.40 -13.55
N GLY A 268 -18.29 8.78 -13.38
CA GLY A 268 -17.15 7.89 -13.48
C GLY A 268 -16.73 7.50 -14.90
N VAL A 269 -17.41 7.99 -15.94
CA VAL A 269 -17.12 7.71 -17.35
C VAL A 269 -16.35 8.86 -17.99
N CYS A 270 -15.37 8.54 -18.85
CA CYS A 270 -14.61 9.54 -19.58
C CYS A 270 -15.48 10.17 -20.69
N LYS A 271 -15.68 11.49 -20.61
CA LYS A 271 -16.39 12.30 -21.63
C LYS A 271 -15.49 13.23 -22.45
N CYS A 272 -14.17 13.09 -22.32
CA CYS A 272 -13.24 13.91 -23.08
C CYS A 272 -13.37 13.63 -24.59
N LYS A 273 -13.28 14.68 -25.43
CA LYS A 273 -13.28 14.57 -26.90
C LYS A 273 -12.36 13.43 -27.38
N ASN A 274 -11.15 13.42 -26.85
CA ASN A 274 -10.22 12.29 -26.98
C ASN A 274 -10.34 11.44 -25.71
N LYS A 275 -10.78 10.18 -25.86
CA LYS A 275 -10.95 9.26 -24.73
C LYS A 275 -9.63 9.06 -23.99
N CYS A 276 -9.67 9.25 -22.67
CA CYS A 276 -8.52 9.03 -21.82
C CYS A 276 -8.18 7.53 -21.75
N THR A 277 -6.88 7.21 -21.73
CA THR A 277 -6.39 5.83 -21.75
C THR A 277 -5.92 5.37 -20.37
N LEU A 278 -6.06 4.08 -20.08
CA LEU A 278 -5.49 3.46 -18.89
C LEU A 278 -4.00 3.11 -19.04
N ASN A 279 -3.44 3.29 -20.25
CA ASN A 279 -2.04 2.99 -20.50
C ASN A 279 -1.13 3.97 -19.73
N LYS A 280 -0.27 3.40 -18.87
CA LYS A 280 0.66 4.15 -18.01
C LYS A 280 1.60 5.07 -18.81
N LYS A 281 1.97 4.70 -20.04
CA LYS A 281 2.87 5.51 -20.89
C LYS A 281 2.24 6.84 -21.33
N HIS A 282 0.92 6.88 -21.50
CA HIS A 282 0.19 8.06 -22.01
C HIS A 282 -0.59 8.80 -20.92
N LYS A 283 -0.38 8.44 -19.64
CA LYS A 283 -1.14 9.01 -18.52
C LYS A 283 -0.99 10.54 -18.40
N LYS A 284 0.14 11.11 -18.83
CA LYS A 284 0.38 12.57 -18.83
C LYS A 284 -0.52 13.34 -19.81
N ILE A 285 -1.09 12.65 -20.81
CA ILE A 285 -1.94 13.25 -21.86
C ILE A 285 -3.42 13.24 -21.44
N ASN A 286 -3.78 12.43 -20.43
CA ASN A 286 -5.16 12.32 -19.98
C ASN A 286 -5.58 13.60 -19.26
N LYS A 287 -6.73 14.15 -19.69
CA LYS A 287 -7.43 15.21 -18.96
C LYS A 287 -8.11 14.68 -17.69
N CYS A 288 -8.60 13.44 -17.72
CA CYS A 288 -9.21 12.81 -16.55
C CYS A 288 -8.14 12.38 -15.54
N LYS A 289 -8.37 12.69 -14.26
CA LYS A 289 -7.78 11.95 -13.15
C LYS A 289 -8.47 10.58 -13.08
N ILE A 290 -7.69 9.51 -13.02
CA ILE A 290 -8.21 8.14 -12.96
C ILE A 290 -7.98 7.59 -11.55
N ILE A 291 -9.08 7.37 -10.83
CA ILE A 291 -9.09 6.87 -9.45
C ILE A 291 -9.59 5.43 -9.48
N SER A 292 -9.00 4.57 -8.66
CA SER A 292 -9.44 3.18 -8.55
C SER A 292 -10.38 3.04 -7.36
N PHE A 293 -11.39 2.19 -7.48
CA PHE A 293 -12.12 1.72 -6.31
C PHE A 293 -12.37 0.23 -6.42
N MET A 294 -12.46 -0.43 -5.29
CA MET A 294 -12.65 -1.87 -5.19
C MET A 294 -13.86 -2.16 -4.31
N ILE A 295 -14.76 -2.99 -4.80
CA ILE A 295 -15.97 -3.41 -4.08
C ILE A 295 -15.83 -4.87 -3.71
N PHE A 296 -15.88 -5.16 -2.42
CA PHE A 296 -15.68 -6.51 -1.90
C PHE A 296 -17.00 -7.18 -1.55
N ARG A 297 -16.99 -8.51 -1.45
CA ARG A 297 -18.19 -9.31 -1.16
C ARG A 297 -18.79 -8.93 0.18
N THR A 298 -17.95 -8.59 1.16
CA THR A 298 -18.40 -8.19 2.51
C THR A 298 -19.20 -6.88 2.54
N GLY A 299 -19.24 -6.15 1.43
CA GLY A 299 -19.75 -4.79 1.38
C GLY A 299 -18.73 -3.75 1.86
N SER A 300 -17.47 -4.13 2.05
CA SER A 300 -16.39 -3.17 2.21
C SER A 300 -16.05 -2.56 0.84
N ILE A 301 -15.75 -1.26 0.81
CA ILE A 301 -15.34 -0.55 -0.39
C ILE A 301 -14.08 0.26 -0.09
N LEU A 302 -13.09 0.15 -0.98
CA LEU A 302 -11.81 0.84 -0.93
C LEU A 302 -11.71 1.80 -2.12
N ILE A 303 -11.39 3.08 -1.88
CA ILE A 303 -11.09 4.07 -2.92
C ILE A 303 -9.61 4.44 -2.81
N VAL A 304 -8.88 4.34 -3.93
CA VAL A 304 -7.41 4.47 -3.98
C VAL A 304 -7.00 5.31 -5.18
N GLY A 305 -6.23 6.36 -4.93
CA GLY A 305 -5.69 7.20 -5.99
C GLY A 305 -4.85 8.37 -5.51
N ASN A 306 -4.24 9.06 -6.47
CA ASN A 306 -3.65 10.37 -6.24
C ASN A 306 -4.75 11.42 -6.46
N CYS A 307 -5.47 11.76 -5.40
CA CYS A 307 -6.58 12.70 -5.41
C CYS A 307 -6.71 13.39 -4.05
N ASP A 308 -7.55 14.42 -3.99
CA ASP A 308 -7.94 15.14 -2.77
C ASP A 308 -9.23 14.54 -2.18
N GLU A 309 -9.62 15.02 -1.00
CA GLU A 309 -10.82 14.57 -0.29
C GLU A 309 -12.12 14.90 -1.02
N GLU A 310 -12.14 15.97 -1.81
CA GLU A 310 -13.31 16.36 -2.60
C GLU A 310 -13.64 15.28 -3.64
N ILE A 311 -12.63 14.86 -4.42
CA ILE A 311 -12.78 13.79 -5.42
C ILE A 311 -13.18 12.48 -4.76
N ILE A 312 -12.61 12.16 -3.59
CA ILE A 312 -12.96 10.95 -2.84
C ILE A 312 -14.45 10.97 -2.46
N ASN A 313 -14.96 12.11 -1.98
CA ASN A 313 -16.37 12.27 -1.63
C ASN A 313 -17.31 12.18 -2.84
N ILE A 314 -16.89 12.68 -4.01
CA ILE A 314 -17.63 12.52 -5.26
C ILE A 314 -17.78 11.03 -5.61
N ILE A 315 -16.68 10.28 -5.56
CA ILE A 315 -16.69 8.84 -5.87
C ILE A 315 -17.53 8.06 -4.85
N TYR A 316 -17.41 8.40 -3.56
CA TYR A 316 -18.22 7.82 -2.50
C TYR A 316 -19.72 7.99 -2.76
N LYS A 317 -20.16 9.23 -3.05
CA LYS A 317 -21.57 9.55 -3.36
C LYS A 317 -22.05 8.79 -4.60
N PHE A 318 -21.23 8.73 -5.65
CA PHE A 318 -21.51 7.97 -6.87
C PHE A 318 -21.74 6.48 -6.58
N ILE A 319 -20.85 5.83 -5.81
CA ILE A 319 -20.97 4.41 -5.49
C ILE A 319 -22.25 4.16 -4.66
N ILE A 320 -22.55 5.02 -3.68
CA ILE A 320 -23.78 4.91 -2.89
C ILE A 320 -25.01 5.01 -3.78
N GLN A 321 -25.05 5.95 -4.72
CA GLN A 321 -26.18 6.11 -5.63
C GLN A 321 -26.41 4.86 -6.48
N ILE A 322 -25.35 4.26 -7.04
CA ILE A 322 -25.47 2.99 -7.78
C ILE A 322 -26.00 1.89 -6.87
N LEU A 323 -25.40 1.68 -5.70
CA LEU A 323 -25.81 0.59 -4.80
C LEU A 323 -27.25 0.75 -4.31
N LYS A 324 -27.73 1.99 -4.09
CA LYS A 324 -29.12 2.27 -3.77
C LYS A 324 -30.06 2.00 -4.94
N LYS A 325 -29.70 2.44 -6.15
CA LYS A 325 -30.53 2.28 -7.36
C LYS A 325 -30.66 0.81 -7.78
N GLU A 326 -29.61 0.04 -7.60
CA GLU A 326 -29.55 -1.37 -8.02
C GLU A 326 -29.93 -2.35 -6.91
N LEU A 327 -30.35 -1.85 -5.75
CA LEU A 327 -30.69 -2.65 -4.55
C LEU A 327 -31.64 -3.81 -4.86
N TYR A 328 -32.64 -3.56 -5.71
CA TYR A 328 -33.69 -4.51 -6.07
C TYR A 328 -33.32 -5.45 -7.22
N ASN A 329 -32.15 -5.28 -7.84
CA ASN A 329 -31.67 -6.15 -8.93
C ASN A 329 -30.95 -7.40 -8.40
N ASN A 330 -31.32 -7.86 -7.21
CA ASN A 330 -30.79 -9.06 -6.56
C ASN A 330 -29.25 -9.10 -6.54
N ILE A 331 -28.61 -7.94 -6.37
CA ILE A 331 -27.15 -7.80 -6.25
C ILE A 331 -26.66 -7.83 -4.80
N ILE A 332 -27.58 -7.80 -3.83
CA ILE A 332 -27.24 -7.78 -2.41
C ILE A 332 -27.82 -8.98 -1.68
N THR A 333 -27.16 -9.39 -0.61
CA THR A 333 -27.66 -10.38 0.34
C THR A 333 -27.53 -9.84 1.76
N LYS A 334 -28.46 -10.22 2.64
CA LYS A 334 -28.37 -9.83 4.05
C LYS A 334 -27.07 -10.38 4.62
N LYS A 335 -26.43 -9.56 5.42
CA LYS A 335 -25.33 -10.00 6.27
C LYS A 335 -25.91 -10.98 7.26
N ILE A 336 -25.63 -12.27 7.08
CA ILE A 336 -25.99 -13.28 8.08
C ILE A 336 -25.04 -13.03 9.24
N ASP A 337 -25.57 -12.47 10.33
CA ASP A 337 -24.86 -12.44 11.61
C ASP A 337 -24.79 -13.88 12.12
N ASN A 338 -23.82 -14.63 11.60
CA ASN A 338 -23.39 -15.84 12.26
C ASN A 338 -22.74 -15.40 13.58
N LYS A 339 -23.55 -15.32 14.65
CA LYS A 339 -23.07 -15.39 16.02
C LYS A 339 -22.16 -16.61 16.05
N LYS A 340 -20.84 -16.41 15.95
CA LYS A 340 -19.87 -17.49 16.13
C LYS A 340 -20.21 -18.11 17.47
N LYS A 341 -20.79 -19.32 17.48
CA LYS A 341 -20.83 -20.16 18.68
C LYS A 341 -19.38 -20.20 19.15
N LYS A 342 -19.10 -19.59 20.31
CA LYS A 342 -17.80 -19.70 20.96
C LYS A 342 -17.52 -21.21 21.03
N LYS A 343 -16.58 -21.71 20.24
CA LYS A 343 -16.03 -23.04 20.49
C LYS A 343 -15.48 -22.96 21.91
N LYS A 344 -16.11 -23.68 22.85
CA LYS A 344 -15.49 -23.94 24.15
C LYS A 344 -14.10 -24.49 23.82
N LYS A 345 -13.06 -23.80 24.26
CA LYS A 345 -11.73 -24.41 24.31
C LYS A 345 -11.89 -25.61 25.25
N ILE A 346 -11.69 -26.81 24.71
CA ILE A 346 -11.33 -27.98 25.52
C ILE A 346 -9.85 -27.82 25.83
#